data_AF-A0A1F8QNH1-F1
#
_entry.id   AF-A0A1F8QNH1-F1
#
_cell.length_a   1.000
_cell.length_b   1.000
_cell.length_c   1.000
_cell.angle_alpha   90.00
_cell.angle_beta   90.00
_cell.angle_gamma   90.00
#
_symmetry.space_group_name_H-M   'P 1'
#
loop_
_entity.id
_entity.type
_entity.pdbx_description
1 polymer ?
#
loop_
_entity_poly.entity_id
_entity_poly.type
_entity_poly.pdbx_seq_one_letter_code
_entity_poly.pdbx_strand_id
1 'polypeptide(L)'
;MQTDMEVVRAFYVAVDSGNLEKAGQLLSDDFKLFGTTSGWVGKHEALEILTLLKTALPDLRHALSNIRSEGGVVMLTAQGGGRHTGPLDLPNLGMGMGIIPASGRMVIFPPDHYEFTVSQGKITTERNVTPITPHSGVDGFLKAVGIPGQ
;
A
#
# COMPACT_ATOMS: atom_id res chain seq x y z
N MET A 1 10.24 -15.25 19.40
CA MET A 1 10.05 -15.15 17.94
C MET A 1 8.84 -14.29 17.69
N GLN A 2 8.89 -13.39 16.71
CA GLN A 2 7.74 -12.60 16.30
C GLN A 2 6.77 -13.48 15.52
N THR A 3 5.46 -13.38 15.79
CA THR A 3 4.41 -14.07 15.04
C THR A 3 4.22 -13.44 13.66
N ASP A 4 3.64 -14.18 12.71
CA ASP A 4 3.40 -13.67 11.36
C ASP A 4 2.56 -12.38 11.37
N MET A 5 1.55 -12.31 12.24
CA MET A 5 0.73 -11.11 12.41
C MET A 5 1.52 -9.92 12.96
N GLU A 6 2.48 -10.15 13.86
CA GLU A 6 3.32 -9.08 14.39
C GLU A 6 4.31 -8.56 13.35
N VAL A 7 4.82 -9.42 12.44
CA VAL A 7 5.65 -9.00 11.30
C VAL A 7 4.85 -8.07 10.39
N VAL A 8 3.62 -8.45 10.02
CA VAL A 8 2.75 -7.64 9.15
C VAL A 8 2.34 -6.33 9.84
N ARG A 9 2.02 -6.34 11.14
CA ARG A 9 1.76 -5.10 11.88
C ARG A 9 2.99 -4.20 11.94
N ALA A 10 4.18 -4.76 12.16
CA ALA A 10 5.43 -4.00 12.17
C ALA A 10 5.70 -3.34 10.81
N PHE A 11 5.33 -4.02 9.72
CA PHE A 11 5.42 -3.46 8.37
C PHE A 11 4.53 -2.23 8.21
N TYR A 12 3.23 -2.32 8.56
CA TYR A 12 2.34 -1.15 8.52
C TYR A 12 2.79 -0.02 9.45
N VAL A 13 3.30 -0.33 10.65
CA VAL A 13 3.86 0.70 11.56
C VAL A 13 5.05 1.41 10.90
N ALA A 14 5.93 0.67 10.23
CA ALA A 14 7.07 1.24 9.52
C ALA A 14 6.60 2.16 8.37
N VAL A 15 5.67 1.69 7.53
CA VAL A 15 5.07 2.48 6.45
C VAL A 15 4.41 3.76 6.97
N ASP A 16 3.54 3.64 7.97
CA ASP A 16 2.81 4.74 8.57
C ASP A 16 3.74 5.81 9.17
N SER A 17 4.84 5.37 9.77
CA SER A 17 5.89 6.25 10.30
C SER A 17 6.79 6.89 9.23
N GLY A 18 6.66 6.48 7.96
CA GLY A 18 7.54 6.91 6.87
C GLY A 18 8.92 6.24 6.90
N ASN A 19 9.15 5.25 7.77
CA ASN A 19 10.41 4.50 7.83
C ASN A 19 10.40 3.35 6.80
N LEU A 20 10.54 3.70 5.54
CA LEU A 20 10.47 2.76 4.42
C LEU A 20 11.70 1.84 4.35
N GLU A 21 12.83 2.23 4.92
CA GLU A 21 13.99 1.35 5.11
C GLU A 21 13.61 0.18 6.03
N LYS A 22 13.01 0.47 7.19
CA LYS A 22 12.52 -0.56 8.11
C LYS A 22 11.41 -1.41 7.49
N ALA A 23 10.51 -0.80 6.69
CA ALA A 23 9.51 -1.56 5.94
C ALA A 23 10.18 -2.56 4.99
N GLY A 24 11.17 -2.11 4.21
CA GLY A 24 11.94 -2.96 3.31
C GLY A 24 12.75 -4.06 4.00
N GLN A 25 13.22 -3.82 5.23
CA GLN A 25 13.85 -4.85 6.06
C GLN A 25 12.88 -5.97 6.47
N LEU A 26 11.56 -5.74 6.50
CA LEU A 26 10.56 -6.77 6.82
C LEU A 26 10.14 -7.61 5.61
N LEU A 27 10.51 -7.18 4.40
CA LEU A 27 10.24 -7.89 3.15
C LEU A 27 11.40 -8.86 2.82
N SER A 28 11.08 -10.05 2.31
CA SER A 28 12.08 -10.96 1.74
C SER A 28 12.69 -10.38 0.47
N ASP A 29 13.87 -10.84 0.07
CA ASP A 29 14.54 -10.30 -1.12
C ASP A 29 13.82 -10.68 -2.43
N ASP A 30 13.08 -11.78 -2.42
CA ASP A 30 12.22 -12.26 -3.50
C ASP A 30 10.75 -11.81 -3.36
N PHE A 31 10.48 -10.81 -2.53
CA PHE A 31 9.13 -10.34 -2.25
C PHE A 31 8.37 -9.95 -3.52
N LYS A 32 7.07 -10.29 -3.55
CA LYS A 32 6.17 -9.93 -4.65
C LYS A 32 4.87 -9.28 -4.15
N LEU A 33 4.52 -8.16 -4.76
CA LEU A 33 3.26 -7.45 -4.55
C LEU A 33 2.33 -7.68 -5.75
N PHE A 34 1.04 -7.96 -5.49
CA PHE A 34 -0.01 -8.08 -6.52
C PHE A 34 -1.21 -7.20 -6.21
N GLY A 35 -1.78 -6.60 -7.25
CA GLY A 35 -3.09 -5.93 -7.20
C GLY A 35 -3.04 -4.40 -7.15
N THR A 36 -1.85 -3.78 -7.13
CA THR A 36 -1.69 -2.31 -7.25
C THR A 36 -1.52 -1.83 -8.69
N THR A 37 -1.06 -2.72 -9.59
CA THR A 37 -0.85 -2.50 -11.03
C THR A 37 -1.27 -3.75 -11.82
N SER A 38 -1.15 -3.71 -13.14
CA SER A 38 -1.34 -4.87 -14.02
C SER A 38 -0.24 -5.92 -13.81
N GLY A 39 -0.33 -6.71 -12.73
CA GLY A 39 0.53 -7.87 -12.49
C GLY A 39 1.25 -7.87 -11.15
N TRP A 40 2.30 -8.68 -11.08
CA TRP A 40 3.20 -8.78 -9.93
C TRP A 40 4.35 -7.79 -10.07
N VAL A 41 4.69 -7.11 -8.98
CA VAL A 41 5.88 -6.25 -8.89
C VAL A 41 6.80 -6.72 -7.76
N GLY A 42 8.09 -6.42 -7.84
CA GLY A 42 9.09 -6.83 -6.87
C GLY A 42 9.18 -5.90 -5.65
N LYS A 43 10.09 -6.24 -4.73
CA LYS A 43 10.39 -5.45 -3.54
C LYS A 43 10.75 -3.99 -3.83
N HIS A 44 11.57 -3.76 -4.86
CA HIS A 44 12.04 -2.43 -5.18
C HIS A 44 10.87 -1.54 -5.63
N GLU A 45 10.10 -2.01 -6.60
CA GLU A 45 8.95 -1.31 -7.16
C GLU A 45 7.86 -1.10 -6.09
N ALA A 46 7.64 -2.09 -5.22
CA ALA A 46 6.71 -1.94 -4.09
C ALA A 46 7.12 -0.82 -3.12
N LEU A 47 8.41 -0.70 -2.80
CA LEU A 47 8.92 0.38 -1.95
C LEU A 47 8.87 1.75 -2.64
N GLU A 48 9.03 1.80 -3.96
CA GLU A 48 8.84 3.03 -4.75
C GLU A 48 7.38 3.48 -4.72
N ILE A 49 6.42 2.56 -4.87
CA ILE A 49 4.98 2.84 -4.73
C ILE A 49 4.69 3.44 -3.34
N LEU A 50 5.22 2.83 -2.27
CA LEU A 50 5.05 3.34 -0.91
C LEU A 50 5.71 4.71 -0.71
N THR A 51 6.86 4.95 -1.34
CA THR A 51 7.55 6.25 -1.33
C THR A 51 6.72 7.33 -1.99
N LEU A 52 6.13 7.03 -3.15
CA LEU A 52 5.25 7.94 -3.87
C LEU A 52 4.00 8.27 -3.04
N LEU A 53 3.37 7.25 -2.43
CA LEU A 53 2.21 7.46 -1.56
C LEU A 53 2.55 8.29 -0.32
N LYS A 54 3.68 8.01 0.36
CA LYS A 54 4.12 8.82 1.51
C LYS A 54 4.54 10.23 1.11
N THR A 55 5.01 10.45 -0.11
CA THR A 55 5.32 11.79 -0.63
C THR A 55 4.03 12.58 -0.84
N ALA A 56 3.03 11.99 -1.49
CA ALA A 56 1.74 12.63 -1.74
C ALA A 56 0.94 12.84 -0.45
N LEU A 57 0.99 11.85 0.46
CA LEU A 57 0.29 11.79 1.74
C LEU A 57 1.30 11.58 2.90
N PRO A 58 2.05 12.61 3.34
CA PRO A 58 3.04 12.48 4.41
C PRO A 58 2.45 11.98 5.74
N ASP A 59 1.19 12.30 5.99
CA ASP A 59 0.41 11.86 7.16
C ASP A 59 -0.39 10.57 6.91
N LEU A 60 -0.14 9.85 5.80
CA LEU A 60 -0.78 8.55 5.52
C LEU A 60 -0.66 7.61 6.72
N ARG A 61 -1.81 7.09 7.15
CA ARG A 61 -1.94 6.05 8.18
C ARG A 61 -2.90 4.97 7.73
N HIS A 62 -2.72 3.77 8.27
CA HIS A 62 -3.60 2.63 8.03
C HIS A 62 -4.33 2.21 9.31
N ALA A 63 -5.65 2.10 9.23
CA ALA A 63 -6.45 1.40 10.23
C ALA A 63 -6.55 -0.09 9.83
N LEU A 64 -6.01 -0.97 10.67
CA LEU A 64 -6.04 -2.41 10.45
C LEU A 64 -7.17 -3.06 11.25
N SER A 65 -7.89 -4.00 10.63
CA SER A 65 -8.96 -4.78 11.27
C SER A 65 -9.02 -6.20 10.70
N ASN A 66 -9.82 -7.08 11.31
CA ASN A 66 -10.03 -8.46 10.86
C ASN A 66 -8.75 -9.28 10.64
N ILE A 67 -7.69 -8.97 11.39
CA ILE A 67 -6.38 -9.62 11.27
C ILE A 67 -6.47 -11.04 11.80
N ARG A 68 -6.14 -12.02 10.97
CA ARG A 68 -6.03 -13.44 11.33
C ARG A 68 -4.81 -14.06 10.65
N SER A 69 -4.32 -15.16 11.20
CA SER A 69 -3.21 -15.91 10.63
C SER A 69 -3.54 -17.40 10.59
N GLU A 70 -3.31 -18.02 9.44
CA GLU A 70 -3.52 -19.45 9.22
C GLU A 70 -2.47 -19.96 8.22
N GLY A 71 -1.72 -21.00 8.59
CA GLY A 71 -0.78 -21.66 7.68
C GLY A 71 0.33 -20.76 7.11
N GLY A 72 0.82 -19.76 7.85
CA GLY A 72 1.83 -18.81 7.37
C GLY A 72 1.27 -17.68 6.49
N VAL A 73 -0.06 -17.62 6.34
CA VAL A 73 -0.76 -16.54 5.64
C VAL A 73 -1.45 -15.66 6.67
N VAL A 74 -1.24 -14.35 6.60
CA VAL A 74 -1.92 -13.34 7.38
C VAL A 74 -2.95 -12.66 6.49
N MET A 75 -4.21 -12.71 6.90
CA MET A 75 -5.31 -12.03 6.20
C MET A 75 -5.78 -10.86 7.06
N LEU A 76 -5.99 -9.70 6.44
CA LEU A 76 -6.45 -8.50 7.15
C LEU A 76 -7.27 -7.59 6.26
N THR A 77 -7.97 -6.65 6.90
CA THR A 77 -8.53 -5.47 6.25
C THR A 77 -7.69 -4.25 6.62
N ALA A 78 -7.25 -3.48 5.64
CA ALA A 78 -6.54 -2.21 5.84
C ALA A 78 -7.33 -1.06 5.20
N GLN A 79 -7.50 0.03 5.92
CA GLN A 79 -8.05 1.27 5.39
C GLN A 79 -7.01 2.38 5.54
N GLY A 80 -6.49 2.87 4.43
CA GLY A 80 -5.57 4.00 4.41
C GLY A 80 -6.29 5.35 4.41
N GLY A 81 -5.61 6.39 4.87
CA GLY A 81 -6.05 7.77 4.66
C GLY A 81 -4.99 8.78 5.04
N GLY A 82 -5.09 9.98 4.46
CA GLY A 82 -4.17 11.09 4.71
C GLY A 82 -4.56 12.35 3.93
N ARG A 83 -3.86 13.45 4.19
CA ARG A 83 -4.04 14.72 3.48
C ARG A 83 -3.05 14.83 2.33
N HIS A 84 -3.58 15.05 1.13
CA HIS A 84 -2.79 15.22 -0.08
C HIS A 84 -2.07 16.58 -0.08
N THR A 85 -0.84 16.59 0.43
CA THR A 85 -0.02 17.80 0.63
C THR A 85 1.28 17.79 -0.15
N GLY A 86 1.67 16.65 -0.72
CA GLY A 86 2.75 16.55 -1.68
C GLY A 86 2.26 16.24 -3.10
N PRO A 87 3.15 16.28 -4.10
CA PRO A 87 2.81 15.90 -5.46
C PRO A 87 2.64 14.38 -5.57
N LEU A 88 1.77 13.94 -6.49
CA LEU A 88 1.73 12.54 -6.94
C LEU A 88 2.32 12.42 -8.34
N ASP A 89 3.45 11.72 -8.45
CA ASP A 89 4.16 11.47 -9.70
C ASP A 89 3.70 10.14 -10.33
N LEU A 90 2.57 10.21 -11.05
CA LEU A 90 1.95 9.08 -11.74
C LEU A 90 2.76 8.50 -12.93
N PRO A 91 3.58 9.28 -13.67
CA PRO A 91 4.51 8.72 -14.65
C PRO A 91 5.39 7.60 -14.08
N ASN A 92 5.88 7.73 -12.85
CA ASN A 92 6.69 6.70 -12.17
C ASN A 92 5.89 5.44 -11.80
N LEU A 93 4.56 5.49 -11.88
CA LEU A 93 3.67 4.34 -11.70
C LEU A 93 3.28 3.67 -13.03
N GLY A 94 3.85 4.11 -14.17
CA GLY A 94 3.47 3.61 -15.50
C GLY A 94 2.06 4.03 -15.94
N MET A 95 1.43 4.91 -15.16
CA MET A 95 0.13 5.49 -15.43
C MET A 95 0.41 6.77 -16.21
N GLY A 96 0.27 6.76 -17.55
CA GLY A 96 0.67 7.85 -18.47
C GLY A 96 0.00 9.23 -18.29
N MET A 97 -0.43 9.57 -17.07
CA MET A 97 -0.84 10.90 -16.62
C MET A 97 0.37 11.71 -16.16
N GLY A 98 0.23 13.04 -16.08
CA GLY A 98 1.27 13.91 -15.53
C GLY A 98 1.30 13.92 -13.99
N ILE A 99 2.16 14.78 -13.43
CA ILE A 99 2.23 15.01 -11.98
C ILE A 99 0.93 15.67 -11.49
N ILE A 100 0.33 15.12 -10.44
CA ILE A 100 -0.80 15.74 -9.74
C ILE A 100 -0.26 16.66 -8.65
N PRO A 101 -0.56 17.97 -8.67
CA PRO A 101 -0.17 18.87 -7.60
C PRO A 101 -0.97 18.60 -6.32
N ALA A 102 -0.37 18.91 -5.17
CA ALA A 102 -1.03 18.81 -3.87
C ALA A 102 -2.38 19.57 -3.88
N SER A 103 -3.46 18.86 -3.56
CA SER A 103 -4.81 19.45 -3.57
C SER A 103 -5.26 19.93 -2.18
N GLY A 104 -4.53 19.60 -1.12
CA GLY A 104 -4.85 19.90 0.28
C GLY A 104 -6.04 19.09 0.83
N ARG A 105 -6.65 18.22 0.02
CA ARG A 105 -7.84 17.44 0.38
C ARG A 105 -7.48 16.27 1.29
N MET A 106 -8.40 15.94 2.19
CA MET A 106 -8.36 14.68 2.93
C MET A 106 -8.84 13.56 2.01
N VAL A 107 -8.04 12.50 1.91
CA VAL A 107 -8.35 11.29 1.16
C VAL A 107 -8.52 10.15 2.16
N ILE A 108 -9.63 9.43 2.05
CA ILE A 108 -9.87 8.19 2.78
C ILE A 108 -10.11 7.12 1.72
N PHE A 109 -9.24 6.11 1.72
CA PHE A 109 -9.38 4.99 0.80
C PHE A 109 -10.53 4.08 1.26
N PRO A 110 -11.21 3.39 0.33
CA PRO A 110 -12.04 2.24 0.70
C PRO A 110 -11.21 1.21 1.47
N PRO A 111 -11.83 0.43 2.37
CA PRO A 111 -11.13 -0.67 3.02
C PRO A 111 -10.76 -1.74 1.98
N ASP A 112 -9.50 -2.17 2.02
CA ASP A 112 -8.98 -3.23 1.18
C ASP A 112 -8.70 -4.50 2.01
N HIS A 113 -8.91 -5.65 1.38
CA HIS A 113 -8.61 -6.97 1.94
C HIS A 113 -7.28 -7.46 1.40
N TYR A 114 -6.36 -7.77 2.32
CA TYR A 114 -5.02 -8.22 1.97
C TYR A 114 -4.73 -9.62 2.48
N GLU A 115 -3.96 -10.35 1.68
CA GLU A 115 -3.29 -11.59 2.05
C GLU A 115 -1.77 -11.38 2.02
N PHE A 116 -1.12 -11.63 3.15
CA PHE A 116 0.33 -11.62 3.28
C PHE A 116 0.83 -13.03 3.53
N THR A 117 1.82 -13.48 2.76
CA THR A 117 2.53 -14.73 3.09
C THR A 117 3.78 -14.35 3.88
N VAL A 118 3.99 -15.02 5.01
CA VAL A 118 5.15 -14.81 5.87
C VAL A 118 5.95 -16.10 5.95
N SER A 119 7.26 -15.98 5.73
CA SER A 119 8.20 -17.11 5.87
C SER A 119 9.47 -16.61 6.55
N GLN A 120 9.95 -17.36 7.53
CA GLN A 120 11.18 -17.05 8.28
C GLN A 120 11.20 -15.61 8.85
N GLY A 121 10.03 -15.10 9.27
CA GLY A 121 9.90 -13.75 9.84
C GLY A 121 10.00 -12.61 8.81
N LYS A 122 9.87 -12.91 7.51
CA LYS A 122 9.82 -11.94 6.41
C LYS A 122 8.53 -12.11 5.63
N ILE A 123 8.00 -11.00 5.12
CA ILE A 123 6.87 -11.02 4.18
C ILE A 123 7.42 -11.41 2.80
N THR A 124 6.88 -12.46 2.21
CA THR A 124 7.27 -12.94 0.87
C THR A 124 6.28 -12.51 -0.20
N THR A 125 5.00 -12.38 0.14
CA THR A 125 4.01 -11.86 -0.80
C THR A 125 3.02 -10.94 -0.11
N GLU A 126 2.57 -9.93 -0.84
CA GLU A 126 1.39 -9.14 -0.52
C GLU A 126 0.41 -9.20 -1.69
N ARG A 127 -0.85 -9.51 -1.42
CA ARG A 127 -1.92 -9.53 -2.43
C ARG A 127 -3.08 -8.72 -1.94
N ASN A 128 -3.50 -7.72 -2.72
CA ASN A 128 -4.82 -7.16 -2.58
C ASN A 128 -5.84 -8.14 -3.20
N VAL A 129 -6.75 -8.68 -2.39
CA VAL A 129 -7.81 -9.62 -2.80
C VAL A 129 -9.21 -8.98 -2.75
N THR A 130 -9.28 -7.66 -2.57
CA THR A 130 -10.53 -6.91 -2.74
C THR A 130 -11.03 -7.10 -4.18
N PRO A 131 -12.34 -7.39 -4.37
CA PRO A 131 -12.93 -7.41 -5.70
C PRO A 131 -12.68 -6.08 -6.42
N ILE A 132 -12.16 -6.14 -7.64
CA ILE A 132 -11.93 -4.93 -8.45
C ILE A 132 -13.29 -4.28 -8.72
N THR A 133 -13.48 -3.08 -8.19
CA THR A 133 -14.59 -2.19 -8.53
C THR A 133 -14.09 -0.99 -9.34
N PRO A 134 -14.94 -0.31 -10.12
CA PRO A 134 -14.57 0.91 -10.86
C PRO A 134 -14.04 2.08 -10.01
N HIS A 135 -14.06 1.96 -8.68
CA HIS A 135 -13.57 2.96 -7.75
C HIS A 135 -12.35 2.48 -6.93
N SER A 136 -11.75 1.36 -7.32
CA SER A 136 -10.61 0.77 -6.61
C SER A 136 -9.29 1.30 -7.15
N GLY A 137 -8.22 1.15 -6.38
CA GLY A 137 -6.88 1.49 -6.83
C GLY A 137 -6.70 2.96 -7.22
N VAL A 138 -5.98 3.20 -8.31
CA VAL A 138 -5.59 4.56 -8.71
C VAL A 138 -6.78 5.40 -9.15
N ASP A 139 -7.78 4.85 -9.83
CA ASP A 139 -8.95 5.63 -10.29
C ASP A 139 -9.77 6.16 -9.11
N GLY A 140 -9.92 5.36 -8.06
CA GLY A 140 -10.51 5.80 -6.80
C GLY A 140 -9.73 6.95 -6.16
N PHE A 141 -8.40 6.85 -6.17
CA PHE A 141 -7.52 7.91 -5.67
C PHE A 141 -7.65 9.20 -6.48
N LEU A 142 -7.59 9.13 -7.81
CA LEU A 142 -7.72 10.29 -8.70
C LEU A 142 -8.99 11.07 -8.40
N LYS A 143 -10.12 10.35 -8.32
CA LYS A 143 -11.42 10.91 -7.98
C LYS A 143 -11.40 11.58 -6.60
N ALA A 144 -10.77 10.95 -5.61
CA ALA A 144 -10.66 11.50 -4.26
C ALA A 144 -9.82 12.79 -4.20
N VAL A 145 -8.74 12.89 -4.99
CA VAL A 145 -7.92 14.11 -5.06
C VAL A 145 -8.50 15.21 -5.95
N GLY A 146 -9.61 14.92 -6.66
CA GLY A 146 -10.35 15.89 -7.47
C GLY A 146 -10.07 15.84 -8.97
N ILE A 147 -9.41 14.79 -9.44
CA ILE A 147 -9.25 14.51 -10.87
C ILE A 147 -10.40 13.58 -11.30
N PRO A 148 -11.17 13.91 -12.35
CA PRO A 148 -12.13 12.97 -12.90
C PRO A 148 -11.38 11.70 -13.34
N GLY A 149 -11.80 10.52 -12.85
CA GLY A 149 -11.34 9.24 -13.43
C GLY A 149 -11.77 9.17 -14.90
N GLN A 150 -10.98 8.53 -15.74
CA GLN A 150 -11.33 8.30 -17.15
C GLN A 150 -12.40 7.22 -17.31
#